data_AF-T2M6Y8-F1
#
_entry.id   AF-T2M6Y8-F1
#
_cell.length_a   1.000
_cell.length_b   1.000
_cell.length_c   1.000
_cell.angle_alpha   90.00
_cell.angle_beta   90.00
_cell.angle_gamma   90.00
#
_symmetry.space_group_name_H-M   'P 1'
#
loop_
_entity.id
_entity.type
_entity.pdbx_description
1 polymer ?
#
loop_
_entity_poly.entity_id
_entity_poly.type
_entity_poly.pdbx_seq_one_letter_code
_entity_poly.pdbx_strand_id
1 'polypeptide(L)'
;MTEGLNPRPLSVYYYDLDDIITMQEKVPVQFELPCYRLGFLDPSTSEEHLQQGTKMEVPCWLAFELCTRRRLIASVELPKIFTENFRQIYKADPNVLDLHKLGPYFYNFGLKMLHFQHADSGIVARTILEIFVKRFRQIMDNCQNAAHHNVIKMKEKLDEMEIVLFDNGQRALKDFTEWQIGNVGKLFSSIVISSQRKRKRFDMEE
;
A
#
# COMPACT_ATOMS: atom_id res chain seq x y z
N MET A 1 -25.52 12.99 -2.52
CA MET A 1 -24.67 11.82 -2.21
C MET A 1 -23.29 12.38 -1.98
N THR A 2 -22.92 12.56 -0.72
CA THR A 2 -21.64 13.15 -0.32
C THR A 2 -20.54 12.18 -0.69
N GLU A 3 -19.80 12.48 -1.76
CA GLU A 3 -18.49 11.90 -2.01
C GLU A 3 -17.70 12.03 -0.72
N GLY A 4 -17.37 10.89 -0.12
CA GLY A 4 -16.61 10.83 1.11
C GLY A 4 -15.33 11.61 0.90
N LEU A 5 -15.15 12.68 1.65
CA LEU A 5 -13.88 13.37 1.79
C LEU A 5 -12.85 12.29 2.12
N ASN A 6 -12.00 11.94 1.14
CA ASN A 6 -10.90 11.04 1.39
C ASN A 6 -10.15 11.57 2.61
N PRO A 7 -9.95 10.73 3.65
CA PRO A 7 -9.19 11.12 4.82
C PRO A 7 -7.81 11.60 4.37
N ARG A 8 -7.21 12.51 5.14
CA ARG A 8 -5.87 13.03 4.82
C ARG A 8 -4.93 11.83 4.61
N PRO A 9 -4.02 11.85 3.63
CA PRO A 9 -3.13 10.73 3.32
C PRO A 9 -2.27 10.26 4.51
N LEU A 10 -2.16 11.11 5.55
CA LEU A 10 -1.41 10.88 6.79
C LEU A 10 -2.23 10.26 7.94
N SER A 11 -3.56 10.17 7.83
CA SER A 11 -4.42 9.58 8.86
C SER A 11 -4.75 8.13 8.58
N VAL A 12 -4.87 7.33 9.63
CA VAL A 12 -5.38 5.95 9.56
C VAL A 12 -6.86 5.98 9.23
N TYR A 13 -7.28 5.38 8.13
CA TYR A 13 -8.70 5.19 7.88
C TYR A 13 -9.16 3.81 8.34
N TYR A 14 -9.97 3.80 9.39
CA TYR A 14 -10.37 2.57 10.07
C TYR A 14 -11.14 1.57 9.20
N TYR A 15 -11.84 2.04 8.15
CA TYR A 15 -12.68 1.20 7.30
C TYR A 15 -12.03 0.81 5.97
N ASP A 16 -10.82 1.27 5.70
CA ASP A 16 -10.09 0.87 4.49
C ASP A 16 -9.20 -0.33 4.82
N LEU A 17 -9.48 -1.42 4.12
CA LEU A 17 -8.77 -2.67 4.29
C LEU A 17 -7.31 -2.53 3.85
N ASP A 18 -7.06 -1.75 2.79
CA ASP A 18 -5.71 -1.53 2.27
C ASP A 18 -4.87 -0.78 3.29
N ASP A 19 -5.47 0.19 3.99
CA ASP A 19 -4.85 0.91 5.11
C ASP A 19 -4.54 -0.01 6.30
N ILE A 20 -5.47 -0.89 6.68
CA ILE A 20 -5.25 -1.88 7.77
C ILE A 20 -4.10 -2.82 7.41
N ILE A 21 -4.10 -3.33 6.18
CA ILE A 21 -3.05 -4.24 5.69
C ILE A 21 -1.70 -3.52 5.64
N THR A 22 -1.67 -2.29 5.12
CA THR A 22 -0.47 -1.44 5.10
C THR A 22 0.09 -1.24 6.51
N MET A 23 -0.77 -1.03 7.51
CA MET A 23 -0.31 -0.80 8.88
C MET A 23 0.17 -2.04 9.62
N GLN A 24 -0.15 -3.22 9.11
CA GLN A 24 0.36 -4.48 9.64
C GLN A 24 1.84 -4.69 9.27
N GLU A 25 2.36 -3.97 8.27
CA GLU A 25 3.78 -4.03 7.92
C GLU A 25 4.67 -3.63 9.10
N LYS A 26 5.80 -4.32 9.24
CA LYS A 26 6.73 -4.13 10.34
C LYS A 26 7.65 -2.95 10.06
N VAL A 27 7.88 -2.14 11.07
CA VAL A 27 8.84 -1.03 11.06
C VAL A 27 9.91 -1.22 12.13
N PRO A 28 11.17 -0.89 11.83
CA PRO A 28 12.23 -0.89 12.83
C PRO A 28 11.99 0.26 13.82
N VAL A 29 12.01 -0.06 15.10
CA VAL A 29 11.87 0.90 16.20
C VAL A 29 12.96 0.70 17.23
N GLN A 30 13.39 1.78 17.86
CA GLN A 30 14.28 1.78 19.01
C GLN A 30 13.50 2.29 20.23
N PHE A 31 13.45 1.50 21.29
CA PHE A 31 12.78 1.90 22.52
C PHE A 31 13.62 2.93 23.28
N GLU A 32 13.08 4.12 23.51
CA GLU A 32 13.78 5.19 24.23
C GLU A 32 13.58 5.09 25.75
N LEU A 33 12.63 4.27 26.19
CA LEU A 33 12.32 4.02 27.59
C LEU A 33 12.28 2.51 27.85
N PRO A 34 12.67 2.06 29.06
CA PRO A 34 12.50 0.66 29.43
C PRO A 34 11.01 0.32 29.52
N CYS A 35 10.62 -0.80 28.92
CA CYS A 35 9.24 -1.28 28.95
C CYS A 35 9.10 -2.48 29.89
N TYR A 36 8.45 -2.24 31.03
CA TYR A 36 8.29 -3.25 32.07
C TYR A 36 7.42 -4.43 31.61
N ARG A 37 7.83 -5.63 32.03
CA ARG A 37 7.17 -6.92 31.76
C ARG A 37 7.02 -7.30 30.28
N LEU A 38 7.80 -6.66 29.40
CA LEU A 38 7.82 -6.94 27.96
C LEU A 38 9.13 -7.59 27.50
N GLY A 39 9.95 -8.14 28.41
CA GLY A 39 11.20 -8.82 28.05
C GLY A 39 11.00 -10.04 27.15
N PHE A 40 9.85 -10.71 27.24
CA PHE A 40 9.52 -11.87 26.38
C PHE A 40 9.44 -11.55 24.88
N LEU A 41 9.36 -10.27 24.50
CA LEU A 41 9.35 -9.84 23.10
C LEU A 41 10.75 -9.93 22.46
N ASP A 42 11.80 -9.89 23.26
CA ASP A 42 13.18 -10.05 22.82
C ASP A 42 13.72 -11.42 23.26
N PRO A 43 13.72 -12.43 22.37
CA PRO A 43 14.19 -13.77 22.71
C PRO A 43 15.71 -13.82 22.98
N SER A 44 16.45 -12.74 22.67
CA SER A 44 17.89 -12.67 22.94
C SER A 44 18.22 -12.27 24.38
N THR A 45 17.22 -11.77 25.12
CA THR A 45 17.36 -11.26 26.48
C THR A 45 16.63 -12.18 27.47
N SER A 46 17.26 -12.51 28.60
CA SER A 46 16.63 -13.27 29.69
C SER A 46 16.02 -12.39 30.78
N GLU A 47 15.92 -11.09 30.53
CA GLU A 47 15.39 -10.12 31.48
C GLU A 47 13.87 -10.03 31.40
N GLU A 48 13.24 -9.69 32.52
CA GLU A 48 11.77 -9.55 32.60
C GLU A 48 11.27 -8.30 31.83
N HIS A 49 12.14 -7.32 31.60
CA HIS A 49 11.79 -6.01 31.05
C HIS A 49 12.59 -5.74 29.78
N LEU A 50 11.98 -4.98 28.88
CA LEU A 50 12.68 -4.50 27.70
C LEU A 50 13.58 -3.33 28.08
N GLN A 51 14.86 -3.42 27.77
CA GLN A 51 15.83 -2.38 28.10
C GLN A 51 15.69 -1.16 27.19
N GLN A 52 16.16 -0.02 27.70
CA GLN A 52 16.29 1.18 26.90
C GLN A 52 17.33 0.96 25.79
N GLY A 53 17.02 1.44 24.59
CA GLY A 53 17.87 1.32 23.41
C GLY A 53 17.66 0.02 22.63
N THR A 54 16.80 -0.89 23.10
CA THR A 54 16.52 -2.13 22.37
C THR A 54 15.88 -1.81 21.02
N LYS A 55 16.45 -2.38 19.95
CA LYS A 55 15.93 -2.29 18.59
C LYS A 55 15.11 -3.53 18.26
N MET A 56 13.90 -3.33 17.76
CA MET A 56 13.04 -4.43 17.31
C MET A 56 12.15 -3.99 16.17
N GLU A 57 11.51 -4.96 15.54
CA GLU A 57 10.50 -4.70 14.52
C GLU A 57 9.11 -4.84 15.13
N VAL A 58 8.32 -3.77 15.03
CA VAL A 58 6.92 -3.76 15.49
C VAL A 58 5.98 -3.42 14.33
N PRO A 59 4.71 -3.85 14.36
CA PRO A 59 3.73 -3.40 13.39
C PRO A 59 3.60 -1.88 13.38
N CYS A 60 3.41 -1.31 12.19
CA CYS A 60 3.34 0.13 12.00
C CYS A 60 2.25 0.78 12.87
N TRP A 61 1.05 0.19 12.96
CA TRP A 61 -0.03 0.72 13.82
C TRP A 61 0.40 0.87 15.29
N LEU A 62 1.23 -0.02 15.81
CA LEU A 62 1.73 0.07 17.18
C LEU A 62 2.77 1.19 17.30
N ALA A 63 3.64 1.34 16.31
CA ALA A 63 4.63 2.41 16.26
C ALA A 63 3.97 3.80 16.27
N PHE A 64 2.83 3.98 15.60
CA PHE A 64 2.04 5.22 15.65
C PHE A 64 1.65 5.61 17.08
N GLU A 65 1.22 4.64 17.88
CA GLU A 65 0.79 4.89 19.26
C GLU A 65 1.99 5.13 20.20
N LEU A 66 3.10 4.43 19.98
CA LEU A 66 4.31 4.55 20.81
C LEU A 66 5.13 5.82 20.51
N CYS A 67 5.05 6.33 19.28
CA CYS A 67 5.77 7.50 18.81
C CYS A 67 4.81 8.70 18.67
N THR A 68 4.47 9.33 19.81
CA THR A 68 3.66 10.56 19.83
C THR A 68 4.55 11.78 20.09
N ARG A 69 4.26 12.94 19.48
CA ARG A 69 5.00 14.20 19.72
C ARG A 69 5.20 14.59 21.19
N ARG A 70 4.32 14.11 22.08
CA ARG A 70 4.35 14.38 23.54
C ARG A 70 5.04 13.29 24.35
N ARG A 71 5.19 12.09 23.79
CA ARG A 71 5.71 10.89 24.48
C ARG A 71 6.47 10.05 23.46
N LEU A 72 7.80 10.09 23.55
CA LEU A 72 8.68 9.30 22.71
C LEU A 72 9.02 8.00 23.46
N ILE A 73 8.09 7.05 23.47
CA ILE A 73 8.33 5.74 24.11
C ILE A 73 9.25 4.91 23.22
N ALA A 74 9.05 5.01 21.91
CA ALA A 74 9.92 4.46 20.89
C ALA A 74 10.16 5.49 19.79
N SER A 75 11.36 5.49 19.21
CA SER A 75 11.71 6.19 18.00
C SER A 75 11.63 5.23 16.81
N VAL A 76 11.06 5.69 15.70
CA VAL A 76 10.94 4.89 14.48
C VAL A 76 12.15 5.15 13.60
N GLU A 77 12.72 4.11 13.01
CA GLU A 77 13.76 4.25 11.98
C GLU A 77 13.11 4.15 10.59
N LEU A 78 13.61 4.93 9.63
CA LEU A 78 13.12 4.85 8.25
C LEU A 78 13.50 3.48 7.65
N PRO A 79 12.53 2.73 7.09
CA PRO A 79 12.80 1.50 6.38
C PRO A 79 13.80 1.68 5.24
N LYS A 80 14.56 0.62 4.92
CA LYS A 80 15.64 0.65 3.91
C LYS A 80 15.17 1.18 2.56
N ILE A 81 13.94 0.89 2.17
CA ILE A 81 13.32 1.35 0.92
C ILE A 81 13.24 2.89 0.80
N PHE A 82 13.25 3.64 1.90
CA PHE A 82 13.22 5.11 1.88
C PHE A 82 14.59 5.76 2.14
N THR A 83 15.65 4.95 2.26
CA THR A 83 17.02 5.44 2.46
C THR A 83 17.60 6.04 1.19
N GLU A 84 18.65 6.85 1.34
CA GLU A 84 19.31 7.53 0.23
C GLU A 84 19.78 6.61 -0.90
N ASN A 85 20.26 5.41 -0.56
CA ASN A 85 20.71 4.43 -1.55
C ASN A 85 19.58 4.04 -2.51
N PHE A 86 18.39 3.76 -1.98
CA PHE A 86 17.22 3.47 -2.80
C PHE A 86 16.72 4.70 -3.55
N ARG A 87 16.82 5.89 -2.95
CA ARG A 87 16.50 7.16 -3.65
C ARG A 87 17.31 7.37 -4.92
N GLN A 88 18.60 7.00 -4.93
CA GLN A 88 19.42 7.09 -6.14
C GLN A 88 18.93 6.15 -7.24
N ILE A 89 18.50 4.93 -6.86
CA ILE A 89 17.92 3.95 -7.77
C ILE A 89 16.61 4.47 -8.37
N TYR A 90 15.70 5.00 -7.55
CA TYR A 90 14.44 5.60 -8.00
C TYR A 90 14.65 6.79 -8.95
N LYS A 91 15.70 7.60 -8.70
CA LYS A 91 16.04 8.74 -9.55
C LYS A 91 16.49 8.31 -10.95
N ALA A 92 17.23 7.21 -11.06
CA ALA A 92 17.75 6.69 -12.32
C ALA A 92 16.60 6.24 -13.25
N ASP A 93 15.84 5.22 -12.86
CA ASP A 93 14.63 4.82 -13.56
C ASP A 93 13.67 4.06 -12.63
N PRO A 94 12.51 4.63 -12.30
CA PRO A 94 11.54 3.95 -11.45
C PRO A 94 10.77 2.83 -12.16
N ASN A 95 10.78 2.76 -13.49
CA ASN A 95 9.99 1.78 -14.25
C ASN A 95 10.55 0.35 -14.20
N VAL A 96 11.86 0.23 -13.99
CA VAL A 96 12.54 -1.08 -13.92
C VAL A 96 12.25 -1.78 -12.59
N LEU A 97 11.81 -1.03 -11.58
CA LEU A 97 11.62 -1.52 -10.23
C LEU A 97 10.33 -2.31 -10.08
N ASP A 98 10.47 -3.38 -9.32
CA ASP A 98 9.39 -4.23 -8.87
C ASP A 98 8.90 -3.71 -7.52
N LEU A 99 7.87 -2.84 -7.56
CA LEU A 99 7.32 -2.25 -6.35
C LEU A 99 6.61 -3.30 -5.50
N HIS A 100 5.95 -4.27 -6.13
CA HIS A 100 5.27 -5.36 -5.46
C HIS A 100 6.21 -6.17 -4.54
N LYS A 101 7.45 -6.42 -4.97
CA LYS A 101 8.47 -7.08 -4.12
C LYS A 101 9.04 -6.19 -3.02
N LEU A 102 9.11 -4.88 -3.23
CA LEU A 102 9.62 -3.92 -2.23
C LEU A 102 8.59 -3.63 -1.14
N GLY A 103 7.31 -3.82 -1.45
CA GLY A 103 6.16 -3.69 -0.57
C GLY A 103 4.93 -3.48 -1.45
N PRO A 104 3.91 -4.35 -1.40
CA PRO A 104 2.73 -4.20 -2.27
C PRO A 104 1.98 -2.87 -2.04
N TYR A 105 2.20 -2.22 -0.89
CA TYR A 105 1.65 -0.91 -0.52
C TYR A 105 2.73 0.17 -0.35
N PHE A 106 3.77 0.17 -1.18
CA PHE A 106 4.87 1.15 -1.19
C PHE A 106 4.40 2.61 -1.05
N TYR A 107 3.42 3.04 -1.83
CA TYR A 107 2.94 4.44 -1.79
C TYR A 107 2.23 4.75 -0.47
N ASN A 108 1.28 3.91 -0.07
CA ASN A 108 0.51 4.11 1.16
C ASN A 108 1.42 4.05 2.38
N PHE A 109 2.29 3.04 2.45
CA PHE A 109 3.25 2.86 3.53
C PHE A 109 4.20 4.06 3.64
N GLY A 110 4.74 4.52 2.51
CA GLY A 110 5.60 5.70 2.47
C GLY A 110 4.90 6.97 2.96
N LEU A 111 3.62 7.16 2.63
CA LEU A 111 2.82 8.26 3.17
C LEU A 111 2.59 8.12 4.68
N LYS A 112 2.35 6.91 5.20
CA LYS A 112 2.25 6.68 6.65
C LYS A 112 3.56 7.00 7.37
N MET A 113 4.71 6.67 6.79
CA MET A 113 6.03 6.99 7.38
C MET A 113 6.28 8.49 7.55
N LEU A 114 5.64 9.35 6.75
CA LEU A 114 5.75 10.80 6.91
C LEU A 114 5.14 11.31 8.24
N HIS A 115 4.32 10.50 8.91
CA HIS A 115 3.76 10.84 10.21
C HIS A 115 4.83 11.03 11.29
N PHE A 116 5.93 10.27 11.22
CA PHE A 116 6.99 10.28 12.23
C PHE A 116 7.93 11.50 12.12
N GLN A 117 7.75 12.37 11.12
CA GLN A 117 8.43 13.66 10.96
C GLN A 117 9.97 13.59 11.03
N HIS A 118 10.57 12.60 10.37
CA HIS A 118 12.02 12.53 10.19
C HIS A 118 12.55 13.76 9.43
N ALA A 119 13.83 14.09 9.61
CA ALA A 119 14.50 15.16 8.86
C ALA A 119 14.34 14.98 7.33
N ASP A 120 14.35 13.72 6.89
CA ASP A 120 14.25 13.32 5.49
C ASP A 120 12.81 13.25 4.96
N SER A 121 11.78 13.44 5.79
CA SER A 121 10.37 13.28 5.38
C SER A 121 10.00 14.13 4.16
N GLY A 122 10.52 15.35 4.06
CA GLY A 122 10.29 16.21 2.88
C GLY A 122 10.88 15.64 1.59
N ILE A 123 12.03 14.99 1.67
CA ILE A 123 12.71 14.35 0.51
C ILE A 123 11.98 13.07 0.12
N VAL A 124 11.58 12.27 1.12
CA VAL A 124 10.82 11.03 0.89
C VAL A 124 9.49 11.35 0.20
N ALA A 125 8.73 12.33 0.68
CA ALA A 125 7.47 12.74 0.07
C ALA A 125 7.63 13.15 -1.40
N ARG A 126 8.66 13.95 -1.72
CA ARG A 126 8.97 14.35 -3.10
C ARG A 126 9.38 13.15 -3.96
N THR A 127 10.19 12.26 -3.41
CA THR A 127 10.66 11.06 -4.12
C THR A 127 9.48 10.14 -4.49
N ILE A 128 8.57 9.89 -3.55
CA ILE A 128 7.35 9.09 -3.79
C ILE A 128 6.52 9.70 -4.93
N LEU A 129 6.32 11.03 -4.89
CA LEU A 129 5.60 11.74 -5.95
C LEU A 129 6.29 11.63 -7.31
N GLU A 130 7.61 11.84 -7.37
CA GLU A 130 8.40 11.73 -8.60
C GLU A 130 8.34 10.33 -9.21
N ILE A 131 8.41 9.28 -8.37
CA ILE A 131 8.27 7.88 -8.80
C ILE A 131 6.90 7.67 -9.46
N PHE A 132 5.82 8.10 -8.79
CA PHE A 132 4.47 7.94 -9.30
C PHE A 132 4.27 8.65 -10.64
N VAL A 133 4.70 9.91 -10.75
CA VAL A 133 4.57 10.70 -11.99
C VAL A 133 5.34 10.06 -13.15
N LYS A 134 6.56 9.58 -12.92
CA LYS A 134 7.37 8.92 -13.96
C LYS A 134 6.76 7.61 -14.45
N ARG A 135 6.17 6.81 -13.54
CA ARG A 135 5.54 5.52 -13.86
C ARG A 135 4.15 5.67 -14.48
N PHE A 136 3.45 6.77 -14.19
CA PHE A 136 2.09 7.03 -14.65
C PHE A 136 1.91 6.84 -16.16
N ARG A 137 2.82 7.38 -16.98
CA ARG A 137 2.73 7.26 -18.44
C ARG A 137 2.75 5.80 -18.89
N GLN A 138 3.67 5.00 -18.36
CA GLN A 138 3.77 3.59 -18.73
C GLN A 138 2.52 2.80 -18.29
N ILE A 139 1.98 3.10 -17.11
CA ILE A 139 0.74 2.48 -16.63
C ILE A 139 -0.42 2.80 -17.57
N MET A 140 -0.56 4.07 -17.98
CA MET A 140 -1.59 4.51 -18.93
C MET A 140 -1.44 3.86 -20.31
N ASP A 141 -0.22 3.82 -20.86
CA ASP A 141 0.03 3.17 -22.16
C ASP A 141 -0.28 1.66 -22.08
N ASN A 142 0.09 1.00 -20.98
CA ASN A 142 -0.20 -0.42 -20.75
C ASN A 142 -1.70 -0.68 -20.57
N CYS A 143 -2.42 0.18 -19.85
CA CYS A 143 -3.86 0.01 -19.60
C CYS A 143 -4.70 0.29 -20.84
N GLN A 144 -4.16 0.86 -21.92
CA GLN A 144 -4.87 0.98 -23.19
C GLN A 144 -4.53 -0.15 -24.18
N ASN A 145 -3.33 -0.72 -24.07
CA ASN A 145 -2.83 -1.76 -24.97
C ASN A 145 -2.98 -3.20 -24.41
N ALA A 146 -3.62 -3.36 -23.25
CA ALA A 146 -3.66 -4.65 -22.55
C ALA A 146 -4.43 -5.75 -23.30
N ALA A 147 -5.28 -5.41 -24.29
CA ALA A 147 -5.95 -6.40 -25.13
C ALA A 147 -4.96 -7.26 -25.95
N HIS A 148 -3.74 -6.75 -26.19
CA HIS A 148 -2.71 -7.42 -26.98
C HIS A 148 -1.66 -8.17 -26.14
N HIS A 149 -1.64 -7.97 -24.82
CA HIS A 149 -0.59 -8.47 -23.93
C HIS A 149 -1.17 -9.18 -22.70
N ASN A 150 -0.36 -10.01 -22.04
CA ASN A 150 -0.79 -10.71 -20.83
C ASN A 150 -0.85 -9.73 -19.65
N VAL A 151 -2.07 -9.35 -19.25
CA VAL A 151 -2.38 -8.41 -18.15
C VAL A 151 -1.69 -8.81 -16.84
N ILE A 152 -1.55 -10.10 -16.57
CA ILE A 152 -0.95 -10.61 -15.32
C ILE A 152 0.50 -10.13 -15.22
N LYS A 153 1.28 -10.32 -16.30
CA LYS A 153 2.70 -9.90 -16.35
C LYS A 153 2.88 -8.39 -16.23
N MET A 154 1.89 -7.61 -16.67
CA MET A 154 1.93 -6.14 -16.54
C MET A 154 1.70 -5.69 -15.10
N LYS A 155 0.90 -6.43 -14.33
CA LYS A 155 0.57 -6.11 -12.93
C LYS A 155 1.59 -6.63 -11.91
N GLU A 156 2.35 -7.67 -12.24
CA GLU A 156 3.31 -8.31 -11.32
C GLU A 156 4.29 -7.35 -10.62
N LYS A 157 4.63 -6.22 -11.25
CA LYS A 157 5.60 -5.23 -10.73
C LYS A 157 4.96 -3.98 -10.13
N LEU A 158 3.63 -3.88 -10.20
CA LEU A 158 2.88 -2.71 -9.80
C LEU A 158 2.55 -2.76 -8.31
N ASP A 159 2.49 -1.58 -7.71
CA ASP A 159 1.90 -1.38 -6.38
C ASP A 159 0.38 -1.50 -6.43
N GLU A 160 -0.29 -1.81 -5.32
CA GLU A 160 -1.77 -1.89 -5.26
C GLU A 160 -2.47 -0.62 -5.76
N MET A 161 -1.95 0.57 -5.43
CA MET A 161 -2.51 1.83 -5.93
C MET A 161 -2.37 1.95 -7.46
N GLU A 162 -1.26 1.45 -8.03
CA GLU A 162 -1.04 1.41 -9.48
C GLU A 162 -1.93 0.35 -10.15
N ILE A 163 -2.17 -0.78 -9.50
CA ILE A 163 -3.09 -1.83 -9.97
C ILE A 163 -4.52 -1.29 -10.05
N VAL A 164 -4.99 -0.59 -9.00
CA VAL A 164 -6.31 0.05 -8.99
C VAL A 164 -6.42 1.07 -10.13
N LEU A 165 -5.39 1.90 -10.34
CA LEU A 165 -5.37 2.86 -11.45
C LEU A 165 -5.41 2.15 -12.82
N PHE A 166 -4.63 1.09 -12.98
CA PHE A 166 -4.62 0.28 -14.20
C PHE A 166 -6.00 -0.34 -14.48
N ASP A 167 -6.65 -0.90 -13.46
CA ASP A 167 -7.97 -1.52 -13.59
C ASP A 167 -9.07 -0.52 -13.89
N ASN A 168 -8.99 0.68 -13.32
CA ASN A 168 -9.90 1.78 -13.65
C ASN A 168 -9.74 2.23 -15.11
N GLY A 169 -8.50 2.35 -15.60
CA GLY A 169 -8.22 2.67 -16.99
C GLY A 169 -8.76 1.61 -17.97
N GLN A 170 -8.53 0.33 -17.66
CA GLN A 170 -9.06 -0.80 -18.43
C GLN A 170 -10.59 -0.82 -18.46
N ARG A 171 -11.23 -0.58 -17.31
CA ARG A 171 -12.70 -0.50 -17.22
C ARG A 171 -13.24 0.63 -18.07
N ALA A 172 -12.66 1.83 -17.98
CA ALA A 172 -13.08 2.98 -18.77
C ALA A 172 -12.97 2.72 -20.28
N LEU A 173 -11.88 2.09 -20.74
CA LEU A 173 -11.70 1.73 -22.15
C LEU A 173 -12.74 0.70 -22.61
N LYS A 174 -13.01 -0.31 -21.78
CA LYS A 174 -14.02 -1.33 -22.07
C LYS A 174 -15.41 -0.72 -22.17
N ASP A 175 -15.79 0.11 -21.21
CA ASP A 175 -17.08 0.80 -21.17
C ASP A 175 -17.26 1.70 -22.41
N PHE A 176 -16.21 2.44 -22.79
CA PHE A 176 -16.20 3.25 -24.01
C PHE A 176 -16.36 2.40 -25.28
N THR A 177 -15.68 1.25 -25.35
CA THR A 177 -15.77 0.34 -26.51
C THR A 177 -17.16 -0.27 -26.63
N GLU A 178 -17.75 -0.70 -25.52
CA GLU A 178 -19.12 -1.23 -25.48
C GLU A 178 -20.15 -0.17 -25.90
N TRP A 179 -19.94 1.08 -25.49
CA TRP A 179 -20.71 2.24 -25.94
C TRP A 179 -20.59 2.47 -27.45
N GLN A 180 -19.37 2.46 -27.99
CA GLN A 180 -19.12 2.68 -29.42
C GLN A 180 -19.82 1.63 -30.30
N ILE A 181 -19.93 0.39 -29.84
CA ILE A 181 -20.60 -0.72 -30.54
C ILE A 181 -22.14 -0.67 -30.36
N GLY A 182 -22.65 0.24 -29.53
CA GLY A 182 -24.09 0.38 -29.25
C GLY A 182 -24.65 -0.71 -28.32
N ASN A 183 -23.80 -1.42 -27.58
CA ASN A 183 -24.23 -2.53 -26.72
C ASN A 183 -24.72 -2.07 -25.34
N VAL A 184 -24.59 -0.79 -25.00
CA VAL A 184 -24.97 -0.19 -23.70
C VAL A 184 -26.48 -0.16 -23.47
N GLY A 185 -27.29 -0.24 -24.54
CA GLY A 185 -28.75 -0.30 -24.42
C GLY A 185 -29.29 -1.66 -23.95
N LYS A 186 -28.46 -2.71 -23.88
CA LYS A 186 -28.88 -4.04 -23.44
C LYS A 186 -28.67 -4.18 -21.93
N LEU A 187 -29.76 -4.45 -21.21
CA LEU A 187 -29.69 -4.74 -19.79
C LEU A 187 -29.16 -6.17 -19.58
N PHE A 188 -28.00 -6.27 -18.92
CA PHE A 188 -27.45 -7.55 -18.48
C PHE A 188 -27.74 -7.78 -17.00
N SER A 189 -27.95 -9.04 -16.61
CA SER A 189 -28.00 -9.42 -15.20
C SER A 189 -26.68 -9.08 -14.53
N SER A 190 -26.71 -8.50 -13.33
CA SER A 190 -25.48 -8.17 -12.62
C SER A 190 -24.60 -9.40 -12.35
N ILE A 191 -23.29 -9.17 -12.19
CA ILE A 191 -22.32 -10.20 -11.80
C ILE A 191 -22.73 -10.88 -10.49
N VAL A 192 -23.34 -10.13 -9.57
CA VAL A 192 -23.84 -10.65 -8.29
C VAL A 192 -24.94 -11.67 -8.51
N ILE A 193 -25.93 -11.38 -9.37
CA ILE A 193 -27.05 -12.31 -9.63
C ILE A 193 -26.58 -13.55 -10.39
N SER A 194 -25.70 -13.38 -11.38
CA SER A 194 -25.16 -14.49 -12.16
C SER A 194 -24.25 -15.42 -11.34
N SER A 195 -23.46 -14.89 -10.41
CA SER A 195 -22.64 -15.69 -9.49
C SER A 195 -23.47 -16.40 -8.41
N GLN A 196 -24.51 -15.77 -7.87
CA GLN A 196 -25.45 -16.41 -6.95
C GLN A 196 -26.17 -17.61 -7.58
N ARG A 197 -26.58 -17.49 -8.85
CA ARG A 197 -27.20 -18.60 -9.59
C ARG A 197 -26.25 -19.80 -9.76
N LYS A 198 -24.95 -19.55 -9.96
CA LYS A 198 -23.95 -20.62 -10.06
C LYS A 198 -23.76 -21.35 -8.73
N ARG A 199 -23.71 -20.62 -7.61
CA ARG A 199 -23.62 -21.22 -6.27
C ARG A 199 -24.84 -22.08 -5.94
N LYS A 200 -26.05 -21.55 -6.18
CA LYS A 200 -27.30 -22.31 -5.96
C LYS A 200 -27.49 -23.54 -6.87
N ARG A 201 -26.84 -23.58 -8.04
CA ARG A 201 -26.86 -24.79 -8.89
C ARG A 201 -25.98 -25.90 -8.33
N PHE A 202 -24.83 -25.54 -7.77
CA PHE A 202 -23.95 -26.49 -7.09
C PHE A 202 -24.66 -27.13 -5.89
N ASP A 203 -25.39 -26.33 -5.10
CA ASP A 203 -26.17 -26.80 -3.95
C ASP A 203 -27.40 -27.67 -4.33
N MET A 204 -27.78 -27.74 -5.61
CA MET A 204 -28.90 -28.57 -6.11
C MET A 204 -28.43 -29.86 -6.82
N GLU A 205 -27.12 -30.03 -7.01
CA GLU A 205 -26.50 -31.22 -7.62
C GLU A 205 -25.92 -32.20 -6.56
N GLU A 206 -26.11 -31.90 -5.27
CA GLU A 206 -25.99 -32.82 -4.12
C GLU A 206 -27.36 -33.37 -3.68
#